data_AF-A0A971C6G5-F1
#
_entry.id   AF-A0A971C6G5-F1
#
_cell.length_a   1.000
_cell.length_b   1.000
_cell.length_c   1.000
_cell.angle_alpha   90.00
_cell.angle_beta   90.00
_cell.angle_gamma   90.00
#
_symmetry.space_group_name_H-M   'P 1'
#
loop_
_entity.id
_entity.type
_entity.pdbx_description
1 polymer ?
#
loop_
_entity_poly.entity_id
_entity_poly.type
_entity_poly.pdbx_seq_one_letter_code
_entity_poly.pdbx_strand_id
1 'polypeptide(L)'
;MAFLPVTREDMKDRGWNQPDFVLVTGDAYVDHPSFGHAIISRVLESRGYKVAILPQPDWRSAEDFHRFGEPRLGFLINSGNVDSMVNHFSVFKHRRRTDIYSPGGEAGHRPDRAVIVYSNRAREAYKDVPVIIGGLEASLRRLAHYDYWEDKLRRSILLDAKADLLIYGMGEKAVVEIADALDSGIEIKDITWIPGTAYKTTSSLEDLSSSFPGQDTILLPSWEAVNHSKKTYAESFRLQYLNSDSHNGKTLIEPYDNNIAVVVNPPMPPLETLDLDDIYQLPYEGNWHPMYE
;
A
#
# COMPACT_ATOMS: atom_id res chain seq x y z
N MET A 1 -13.84 19.31 15.43
CA MET A 1 -12.67 18.85 14.66
C MET A 1 -13.07 18.86 13.20
N ALA A 2 -12.13 18.73 12.28
CA ALA A 2 -12.46 18.71 10.86
C ALA A 2 -11.82 17.50 10.17
N PHE A 3 -12.61 16.86 9.30
CA PHE A 3 -12.14 15.91 8.30
C PHE A 3 -10.91 16.44 7.56
N LEU A 4 -9.95 15.55 7.28
CA LEU A 4 -8.84 15.85 6.36
C LEU A 4 -9.33 16.30 4.98
N PRO A 5 -8.59 17.16 4.26
CA PRO A 5 -8.98 17.68 2.96
C PRO A 5 -9.36 16.62 1.92
N VAL A 6 -10.49 16.82 1.24
CA VAL A 6 -10.89 16.06 0.04
C VAL A 6 -10.99 16.94 -1.22
N THR A 7 -10.87 18.26 -1.04
CA THR A 7 -10.78 19.25 -2.13
C THR A 7 -9.59 20.21 -1.99
N ARG A 8 -9.26 20.95 -3.06
CA ARG A 8 -8.28 22.06 -2.97
C ARG A 8 -8.76 23.20 -2.07
N GLU A 9 -10.07 23.40 -1.95
CA GLU A 9 -10.59 24.49 -1.13
C GLU A 9 -10.36 24.19 0.36
N ASP A 10 -10.61 22.95 0.79
CA ASP A 10 -10.30 22.49 2.15
C ASP A 10 -8.81 22.70 2.50
N MET A 11 -7.92 22.51 1.51
CA MET A 11 -6.50 22.80 1.67
C MET A 11 -6.24 24.30 1.86
N LYS A 12 -6.84 25.16 1.03
CA LYS A 12 -6.68 26.62 1.15
C LYS A 12 -7.20 27.16 2.47
N ASP A 13 -8.33 26.64 2.96
CA ASP A 13 -8.90 27.00 4.24
C ASP A 13 -7.95 26.68 5.41
N ARG A 14 -7.12 25.64 5.25
CA ARG A 14 -6.03 25.28 6.18
C ARG A 14 -4.71 26.02 5.91
N GLY A 15 -4.66 26.89 4.91
CA GLY A 15 -3.44 27.59 4.46
C GLY A 15 -2.43 26.69 3.74
N TRP A 16 -2.86 25.56 3.19
CA TRP A 16 -2.01 24.60 2.49
C TRP A 16 -1.99 24.88 0.98
N ASN A 17 -0.79 25.08 0.43
CA ASN A 17 -0.60 25.17 -1.02
C ASN A 17 -0.31 23.81 -1.66
N GLN A 18 0.15 22.84 -0.87
CA GLN A 18 0.59 21.52 -1.32
C GLN A 18 0.41 20.52 -0.18
N PRO A 19 -0.09 19.29 -0.45
CA PRO A 19 -0.07 18.21 0.53
C PRO A 19 1.30 17.52 0.55
N ASP A 20 1.66 16.92 1.68
CA ASP A 20 2.82 16.03 1.76
C ASP A 20 2.48 14.69 1.10
N PHE A 21 1.31 14.14 1.44
CA PHE A 21 0.80 12.93 0.83
C PHE A 21 -0.62 13.12 0.29
N VAL A 22 -0.89 12.48 -0.84
CA VAL A 22 -2.26 12.19 -1.29
C VAL A 22 -2.54 10.71 -1.02
N LEU A 23 -3.47 10.42 -0.12
CA LEU A 23 -3.90 9.07 0.22
C LEU A 23 -5.09 8.68 -0.65
N VAL A 24 -4.85 7.78 -1.60
CA VAL A 24 -5.86 7.21 -2.49
C VAL A 24 -6.43 5.93 -1.88
N THR A 25 -7.75 5.86 -1.75
CA THR A 25 -8.43 4.69 -1.18
C THR A 25 -9.60 4.22 -2.05
N GLY A 26 -9.81 2.90 -2.07
CA GLY A 26 -10.95 2.29 -2.76
C GLY A 26 -12.28 2.38 -2.00
N ASP A 27 -12.28 2.84 -0.75
CA ASP A 27 -13.49 3.03 0.06
C ASP A 27 -13.95 4.49 0.03
N ALA A 28 -15.22 4.71 0.40
CA ALA A 28 -15.68 6.03 0.82
C ALA A 28 -14.83 6.53 1.99
N TYR A 29 -14.69 7.86 2.10
CA TYR A 29 -13.99 8.46 3.20
C TYR A 29 -14.82 8.38 4.48
N VAL A 30 -14.44 7.46 5.35
CA VAL A 30 -14.99 7.28 6.69
C VAL A 30 -13.86 7.46 7.67
N ASP A 31 -13.88 8.58 8.40
CA ASP A 31 -12.83 8.92 9.35
C ASP A 31 -13.10 8.24 10.69
N HIS A 32 -12.92 6.92 10.72
CA HIS A 32 -13.12 6.06 11.88
C HIS A 32 -11.97 5.04 11.95
N PRO A 33 -11.44 4.70 13.14
CA PRO A 33 -10.29 3.80 13.29
C PRO A 33 -10.54 2.34 12.86
N SER A 34 -11.74 2.01 12.38
CA SER A 34 -12.00 0.73 11.69
C SER A 34 -11.58 0.74 10.23
N PHE A 35 -11.19 1.90 9.68
CA PHE A 35 -10.76 2.08 8.30
C PHE A 35 -9.26 2.30 8.25
N GLY A 36 -8.55 1.46 7.50
CA GLY A 36 -7.09 1.53 7.42
C GLY A 36 -6.58 2.88 6.89
N HIS A 37 -7.30 3.49 5.94
CA HIS A 37 -6.92 4.82 5.45
C HIS A 37 -6.98 5.89 6.54
N ALA A 38 -8.00 5.86 7.42
CA ALA A 38 -8.17 6.83 8.49
C ALA A 38 -7.07 6.71 9.54
N ILE A 39 -6.70 5.49 9.95
CA ILE A 39 -5.57 5.26 10.85
C ILE A 39 -4.30 5.88 10.26
N ILE A 40 -3.94 5.48 9.03
CA ILE A 40 -2.68 5.93 8.41
C ILE A 40 -2.65 7.45 8.23
N SER A 41 -3.74 8.05 7.76
CA SER A 41 -3.80 9.50 7.57
C SER A 41 -3.76 10.29 8.87
N ARG A 42 -4.45 9.82 9.92
CA ARG A 42 -4.45 10.48 11.24
C ARG A 42 -3.11 10.31 11.95
N VAL A 43 -2.48 9.15 11.84
CA VAL A 43 -1.11 8.93 12.33
C VAL A 43 -0.15 9.92 11.68
N LEU A 44 -0.17 10.06 10.36
CA LEU A 44 0.65 11.06 9.66
C LEU A 44 0.32 12.51 10.08
N GLU A 45 -0.97 12.86 10.19
CA GLU A 45 -1.39 14.20 10.63
C GLU A 45 -0.88 14.51 12.05
N SER A 46 -0.94 13.55 12.97
CA SER A 46 -0.43 13.69 14.34
C SER A 46 1.09 13.92 14.40
N ARG A 47 1.81 13.55 13.34
CA ARG A 47 3.25 13.78 13.17
C ARG A 47 3.55 15.08 12.41
N GLY A 48 2.52 15.85 12.05
CA GLY A 48 2.64 17.15 11.39
C GLY A 48 2.61 17.09 9.86
N TYR A 49 2.40 15.92 9.27
CA TYR A 49 2.30 15.78 7.81
C TYR A 49 0.92 16.19 7.29
N LYS A 50 0.91 16.88 6.15
CA LYS A 50 -0.30 17.32 5.44
C LYS A 50 -0.80 16.20 4.54
N VAL A 51 -1.89 15.55 4.93
CA VAL A 51 -2.48 14.47 4.15
C VAL A 51 -3.81 14.93 3.54
N ALA A 52 -3.93 14.78 2.22
CA ALA A 52 -5.20 14.92 1.50
C ALA A 52 -5.75 13.53 1.15
N ILE A 53 -7.05 13.34 1.27
CA ILE A 53 -7.72 12.06 0.99
C ILE A 53 -8.35 12.13 -0.41
N LEU A 54 -8.03 11.15 -1.25
CA LEU A 54 -8.65 10.93 -2.55
C LEU A 54 -9.50 9.64 -2.49
N PRO A 55 -10.74 9.70 -1.97
CA PRO A 55 -11.60 8.53 -1.87
C PRO A 55 -12.24 8.22 -3.22
N GLN A 56 -12.15 6.98 -3.66
CA GLN A 56 -12.84 6.46 -4.86
C GLN A 56 -12.71 7.35 -6.11
N PRO A 57 -11.48 7.72 -6.52
CA PRO A 57 -11.30 8.55 -7.70
C PRO A 57 -11.77 7.82 -8.97
N ASP A 58 -12.28 8.56 -9.95
CA ASP A 58 -12.51 8.01 -11.28
C ASP A 58 -11.18 7.59 -11.90
N TRP A 59 -11.07 6.30 -12.18
CA TRP A 59 -9.86 5.67 -12.70
C TRP A 59 -9.83 5.57 -14.22
N ARG A 60 -10.86 6.08 -14.91
CA ARG A 60 -10.92 6.07 -16.38
C ARG A 60 -9.96 7.09 -17.00
N SER A 61 -9.50 8.07 -16.22
CA SER A 61 -8.47 9.05 -16.59
C SER A 61 -7.55 9.33 -15.39
N ALA A 62 -6.50 10.12 -15.59
CA ALA A 62 -5.63 10.61 -14.52
C ALA A 62 -6.12 11.94 -13.89
N GLU A 63 -7.26 12.48 -14.33
CA GLU A 63 -7.75 13.81 -13.95
C GLU A 63 -7.95 13.96 -12.43
N ASP A 64 -8.58 12.98 -11.80
CA ASP A 64 -8.80 13.00 -10.35
C ASP A 64 -7.50 12.97 -9.54
N PHE A 65 -6.43 12.42 -10.10
CA PHE A 65 -5.12 12.36 -9.44
C PHE A 65 -4.40 13.72 -9.49
N HIS A 66 -4.86 14.67 -10.30
CA HIS A 66 -4.41 16.07 -10.29
C HIS A 66 -5.19 16.95 -9.29
N ARG A 67 -6.21 16.40 -8.62
CA ARG A 67 -7.13 17.15 -7.76
C ARG A 67 -6.40 18.03 -6.76
N PHE A 68 -5.33 17.57 -6.13
CA PHE A 68 -4.59 18.34 -5.11
C PHE A 68 -3.29 18.98 -5.61
N GLY A 69 -2.94 18.76 -6.88
CA GLY A 69 -1.60 19.06 -7.38
C GLY A 69 -0.61 17.96 -7.05
N GLU A 70 0.68 18.23 -7.29
CA GLU A 70 1.77 17.30 -7.02
C GLU A 70 2.00 17.18 -5.51
N PRO A 71 1.86 15.99 -4.88
CA PRO A 71 2.22 15.82 -3.48
C PRO A 71 3.73 15.90 -3.29
N ARG A 72 4.16 16.49 -2.17
CA ARG A 72 5.59 16.71 -1.90
C ARG A 72 6.37 15.41 -1.64
N LEU A 73 5.77 14.47 -0.91
CA LEU A 73 6.41 13.22 -0.50
C LEU A 73 5.93 12.01 -1.30
N GLY A 74 4.64 11.93 -1.65
CA GLY A 74 4.17 10.85 -2.51
C GLY A 74 2.67 10.57 -2.51
N PHE A 75 2.29 9.55 -3.27
CA PHE A 75 0.99 8.92 -3.20
C PHE A 75 1.02 7.71 -2.28
N LEU A 76 0.04 7.63 -1.37
CA LEU A 76 -0.23 6.43 -0.56
C LEU A 76 -1.48 5.76 -1.13
N ILE A 77 -1.40 4.51 -1.57
CA ILE A 77 -2.51 3.88 -2.33
C ILE A 77 -2.92 2.56 -1.71
N ASN A 78 -4.22 2.38 -1.47
CA ASN A 78 -4.82 1.11 -1.04
C ASN A 78 -6.12 0.80 -1.80
N SER A 79 -6.61 -0.43 -1.69
CA SER A 79 -7.89 -0.87 -2.27
C SER A 79 -9.11 -0.61 -1.39
N GLY A 80 -8.92 -0.04 -0.20
CA GLY A 80 -9.90 -0.01 0.89
C GLY A 80 -9.69 -1.12 1.92
N ASN A 81 -10.70 -1.35 2.76
CA ASN A 81 -10.72 -2.34 3.84
C ASN A 81 -10.75 -3.79 3.34
N VAL A 82 -11.19 -4.00 2.09
CA VAL A 82 -11.23 -5.28 1.42
C VAL A 82 -10.48 -5.23 0.11
N ASP A 83 -10.05 -6.41 -0.34
CA ASP A 83 -9.55 -6.62 -1.69
C ASP A 83 -10.61 -6.23 -2.72
N SER A 84 -10.19 -5.54 -3.78
CA SER A 84 -11.12 -5.00 -4.79
C SER A 84 -11.90 -6.09 -5.52
N MET A 85 -11.27 -7.24 -5.77
CA MET A 85 -11.91 -8.37 -6.43
C MET A 85 -12.88 -9.09 -5.48
N VAL A 86 -12.52 -9.28 -4.21
CA VAL A 86 -13.44 -9.83 -3.18
C VAL A 86 -14.66 -8.92 -2.97
N ASN A 87 -14.45 -7.61 -3.07
CA ASN A 87 -15.53 -6.64 -2.99
C ASN A 87 -16.47 -6.67 -4.21
N HIS A 88 -15.94 -6.93 -5.42
CA HIS A 88 -16.76 -7.01 -6.63
C HIS A 88 -17.37 -8.38 -6.89
N PHE A 89 -16.80 -9.46 -6.37
CA PHE A 89 -17.21 -10.81 -6.71
C PHE A 89 -17.45 -11.69 -5.48
N SER A 90 -18.40 -12.61 -5.61
CA SER A 90 -18.56 -13.73 -4.67
C SER A 90 -17.50 -14.80 -4.90
N VAL A 91 -17.40 -15.77 -3.97
CA VAL A 91 -16.51 -16.94 -4.12
C VAL A 91 -16.84 -17.78 -5.36
N PHE A 92 -18.05 -17.68 -5.90
CA PHE A 92 -18.45 -18.34 -7.15
C PHE A 92 -18.22 -17.45 -8.40
N LYS A 93 -17.44 -16.38 -8.27
CA LYS A 93 -17.13 -15.40 -9.34
C LYS A 93 -18.35 -14.64 -9.89
N HIS A 94 -19.48 -14.65 -9.19
CA HIS A 94 -20.61 -13.79 -9.54
C HIS A 94 -20.39 -12.36 -9.04
N ARG A 95 -20.62 -11.37 -9.91
CA ARG A 95 -20.50 -9.95 -9.56
C ARG A 95 -21.55 -9.55 -8.54
N ARG A 96 -21.12 -8.88 -7.47
CA ARG A 96 -21.97 -8.30 -6.43
C ARG A 96 -22.64 -7.04 -6.98
N ARG A 97 -23.86 -6.77 -6.51
CA ARG A 97 -24.65 -5.60 -6.91
C ARG A 97 -24.42 -4.39 -6.01
N THR A 98 -23.81 -4.61 -4.86
CA THR A 98 -23.62 -3.62 -3.80
C THR A 98 -22.16 -3.62 -3.36
N ASP A 99 -21.68 -2.46 -2.95
CA ASP A 99 -20.38 -2.26 -2.31
C ASP A 99 -20.63 -1.58 -0.96
N ILE A 100 -20.48 -2.32 0.13
CA ILE A 100 -20.81 -1.85 1.48
C ILE A 100 -19.88 -0.75 2.00
N TYR A 101 -18.76 -0.50 1.33
CA TYR A 101 -17.81 0.54 1.68
C TYR A 101 -17.89 1.73 0.71
N SER A 102 -18.89 1.76 -0.18
CA SER A 102 -19.19 2.90 -1.03
C SER A 102 -20.41 3.69 -0.52
N PRO A 103 -20.55 4.97 -0.87
CA PRO A 103 -21.71 5.78 -0.50
C PRO A 103 -23.00 5.09 -0.94
N GLY A 104 -24.00 5.02 -0.05
CA GLY A 104 -25.29 4.38 -0.34
C GLY A 104 -25.24 2.87 -0.63
N GLY A 105 -24.09 2.21 -0.47
CA GLY A 105 -23.93 0.81 -0.86
C GLY A 105 -23.79 0.60 -2.38
N GLU A 106 -23.57 1.67 -3.14
CA GLU A 106 -23.56 1.65 -4.60
C GLU A 106 -22.31 0.96 -5.15
N ALA A 107 -22.48 0.06 -6.11
CA ALA A 107 -21.33 -0.57 -6.79
C ALA A 107 -20.79 0.34 -7.91
N GLY A 108 -19.51 0.14 -8.27
CA GLY A 108 -18.90 0.80 -9.42
C GLY A 108 -18.13 2.08 -9.11
N HIS A 109 -17.83 2.33 -7.83
CA HIS A 109 -16.98 3.44 -7.36
C HIS A 109 -15.49 3.08 -7.23
N ARG A 110 -15.10 1.81 -7.47
CA ARG A 110 -13.69 1.39 -7.55
C ARG A 110 -13.44 0.44 -8.72
N PRO A 111 -12.21 0.36 -9.27
CA PRO A 111 -11.85 -0.62 -10.29
C PRO A 111 -11.59 -2.01 -9.72
N ASP A 112 -11.64 -3.02 -10.59
CA ASP A 112 -10.97 -4.31 -10.34
C ASP A 112 -9.46 -4.08 -10.22
N ARG A 113 -8.81 -4.72 -9.23
CA ARG A 113 -7.38 -4.57 -8.93
C ARG A 113 -7.01 -3.10 -8.67
N ALA A 114 -7.77 -2.49 -7.77
CA ALA A 114 -7.74 -1.06 -7.47
C ALA A 114 -6.33 -0.48 -7.26
N VAL A 115 -5.47 -1.15 -6.47
CA VAL A 115 -4.09 -0.72 -6.23
C VAL A 115 -3.32 -0.59 -7.54
N ILE A 116 -3.38 -1.59 -8.42
CA ILE A 116 -2.67 -1.56 -9.71
C ILE A 116 -3.20 -0.40 -10.57
N VAL A 117 -4.52 -0.25 -10.66
CA VAL A 117 -5.14 0.76 -11.51
C VAL A 117 -4.83 2.17 -10.98
N TYR A 118 -5.02 2.41 -9.68
CA TYR A 118 -4.75 3.70 -9.05
C TYR A 118 -3.27 4.05 -9.09
N SER A 119 -2.34 3.11 -8.87
CA SER A 119 -0.91 3.37 -9.03
C SER A 119 -0.55 3.80 -10.45
N ASN A 120 -1.15 3.17 -11.47
CA ASN A 120 -0.93 3.57 -12.86
C ASN A 120 -1.50 4.96 -13.15
N ARG A 121 -2.67 5.32 -12.60
CA ARG A 121 -3.23 6.67 -12.73
C ARG A 121 -2.38 7.72 -12.03
N ALA A 122 -1.90 7.45 -10.82
CA ALA A 122 -1.00 8.32 -10.09
C ALA A 122 0.30 8.57 -10.87
N ARG A 123 0.88 7.52 -11.46
CA ARG A 123 2.08 7.62 -12.30
C ARG A 123 1.86 8.37 -13.61
N GLU A 124 0.65 8.28 -14.17
CA GLU A 124 0.25 9.04 -15.35
C GLU A 124 0.09 10.54 -15.03
N ALA A 125 -0.47 10.86 -13.87
CA ALA A 125 -0.58 12.25 -13.39
C ALA A 125 0.79 12.85 -13.05
N TYR A 126 1.63 12.11 -12.32
CA TYR A 126 2.94 12.57 -11.88
C TYR A 126 3.97 11.43 -11.96
N LYS A 127 4.87 11.53 -12.95
CA LYS A 127 5.81 10.46 -13.30
C LYS A 127 6.88 10.22 -12.23
N ASP A 128 7.38 11.28 -11.62
CA ASP A 128 8.55 11.23 -10.74
C ASP A 128 8.17 11.23 -9.25
N VAL A 129 6.88 11.31 -8.94
CA VAL A 129 6.37 11.26 -7.56
C VAL A 129 6.40 9.81 -7.05
N PRO A 130 6.89 9.58 -5.81
CA PRO A 130 6.85 8.28 -5.18
C PRO A 130 5.44 7.69 -5.10
N VAL A 131 5.31 6.42 -5.49
CA VAL A 131 4.07 5.65 -5.34
C VAL A 131 4.29 4.54 -4.32
N ILE A 132 3.67 4.70 -3.15
CA ILE A 132 3.75 3.76 -2.03
C ILE A 132 2.40 3.05 -1.91
N ILE A 133 2.39 1.73 -1.95
CA ILE A 133 1.18 0.92 -1.92
C ILE A 133 1.05 0.16 -0.60
N GLY A 134 -0.19 -0.06 -0.15
CA GLY A 134 -0.45 -0.78 1.09
C GLY A 134 -1.86 -1.35 1.17
N GLY A 135 -2.22 -1.81 2.37
CA GLY A 135 -3.50 -2.47 2.63
C GLY A 135 -3.53 -3.94 2.20
N LEU A 136 -4.70 -4.56 2.34
CA LEU A 136 -4.86 -6.02 2.19
C LEU A 136 -4.46 -6.52 0.79
N GLU A 137 -4.93 -5.83 -0.25
CA GLU A 137 -4.67 -6.17 -1.65
C GLU A 137 -3.18 -6.13 -2.02
N ALA A 138 -2.42 -5.18 -1.48
CA ALA A 138 -0.98 -5.10 -1.69
C ALA A 138 -0.24 -6.13 -0.82
N SER A 139 -0.54 -6.15 0.48
CA SER A 139 0.14 -6.98 1.48
C SER A 139 0.13 -8.46 1.12
N LEU A 140 -1.01 -8.99 0.67
CA LEU A 140 -1.17 -10.41 0.34
C LEU A 140 -0.51 -10.79 -1.00
N ARG A 141 -0.14 -9.80 -1.82
CA ARG A 141 0.41 -9.98 -3.18
C ARG A 141 1.84 -9.45 -3.32
N ARG A 142 2.53 -9.25 -2.20
CA ARG A 142 3.90 -8.70 -2.14
C ARG A 142 4.96 -9.54 -2.85
N LEU A 143 4.71 -10.84 -3.03
CA LEU A 143 5.55 -11.80 -3.75
C LEU A 143 4.71 -12.56 -4.78
N ALA A 144 5.31 -13.51 -5.50
CA ALA A 144 4.59 -14.37 -6.42
C ALA A 144 3.45 -15.10 -5.70
N HIS A 145 2.25 -15.01 -6.28
CA HIS A 145 1.04 -15.49 -5.63
C HIS A 145 0.08 -16.12 -6.63
N TYR A 146 -0.75 -17.03 -6.15
CA TYR A 146 -1.85 -17.59 -6.92
C TYR A 146 -3.04 -16.62 -6.97
N ASP A 147 -3.45 -16.26 -8.18
CA ASP A 147 -4.63 -15.44 -8.42
C ASP A 147 -5.84 -16.34 -8.72
N TYR A 148 -6.76 -16.41 -7.76
CA TYR A 148 -7.97 -17.22 -7.87
C TYR A 148 -8.87 -16.80 -9.04
N TRP A 149 -8.89 -15.50 -9.35
CA TRP A 149 -9.81 -14.93 -10.34
C TRP A 149 -9.42 -15.35 -11.75
N GLU A 150 -8.14 -15.23 -12.09
CA GLU A 150 -7.55 -15.62 -13.38
C GLU A 150 -7.08 -17.08 -13.44
N ASP A 151 -7.11 -17.83 -12.33
CA ASP A 151 -6.65 -19.22 -12.23
C ASP A 151 -5.20 -19.40 -12.72
N LYS A 152 -4.31 -18.51 -12.28
CA LYS A 152 -2.89 -18.52 -12.64
C LYS A 152 -2.01 -17.93 -11.54
N LEU A 153 -0.71 -18.19 -11.61
CA LEU A 153 0.25 -17.45 -10.81
C LEU A 153 0.43 -16.04 -11.39
N ARG A 154 0.58 -15.06 -10.51
CA ARG A 154 0.96 -13.69 -10.83
C ARG A 154 2.24 -13.33 -10.11
N ARG A 155 2.95 -12.37 -10.70
CA ARG A 155 4.13 -11.73 -10.12
C ARG A 155 3.71 -10.87 -8.92
N SER A 156 4.69 -10.40 -8.16
CA SER A 156 4.49 -9.39 -7.13
C SER A 156 3.72 -8.18 -7.65
N ILE A 157 2.75 -7.71 -6.87
CA ILE A 157 1.97 -6.50 -7.18
C ILE A 157 2.85 -5.25 -7.29
N LEU A 158 4.02 -5.21 -6.65
CA LEU A 158 5.01 -4.13 -6.79
C LEU A 158 5.42 -3.93 -8.25
N LEU A 159 5.58 -5.02 -8.99
CA LEU A 159 5.97 -5.01 -10.39
C LEU A 159 4.80 -4.60 -11.29
N ASP A 160 3.62 -5.17 -11.04
CA ASP A 160 2.40 -4.90 -11.82
C ASP A 160 1.89 -3.46 -11.65
N ALA A 161 1.90 -2.95 -10.42
CA ALA A 161 1.50 -1.58 -10.08
C ALA A 161 2.60 -0.54 -10.41
N LYS A 162 3.82 -1.01 -10.73
CA LYS A 162 5.02 -0.18 -10.89
C LYS A 162 5.26 0.73 -9.67
N ALA A 163 4.86 0.29 -8.48
CA ALA A 163 5.09 1.02 -7.24
C ALA A 163 6.59 1.05 -6.89
N ASP A 164 6.97 1.99 -6.03
CA ASP A 164 8.34 2.16 -5.54
C ASP A 164 8.55 1.39 -4.24
N LEU A 165 7.54 1.42 -3.36
CA LEU A 165 7.57 0.78 -2.06
C LEU A 165 6.19 0.18 -1.72
N LEU A 166 6.18 -0.95 -1.03
CA LEU A 166 4.99 -1.60 -0.52
C LEU A 166 5.08 -1.70 1.00
N ILE A 167 4.02 -1.32 1.71
CA ILE A 167 3.88 -1.51 3.16
C ILE A 167 2.95 -2.70 3.38
N TYR A 168 3.35 -3.65 4.24
CA TYR A 168 2.57 -4.82 4.59
C TYR A 168 2.46 -5.04 6.09
N GLY A 169 1.34 -5.62 6.52
CA GLY A 169 1.03 -5.78 7.95
C GLY A 169 0.55 -4.47 8.57
N MET A 170 0.89 -4.24 9.84
CA MET A 170 0.60 -2.99 10.54
C MET A 170 1.52 -1.89 10.01
N GLY A 171 0.94 -0.88 9.36
CA GLY A 171 1.67 0.14 8.61
C GLY A 171 1.95 1.43 9.39
N GLU A 172 1.44 1.56 10.61
CA GLU A 172 1.42 2.81 11.38
C GLU A 172 2.82 3.32 11.70
N LYS A 173 3.73 2.44 12.13
CA LYS A 173 5.14 2.82 12.37
C LYS A 173 5.92 2.98 11.07
N ALA A 174 5.74 2.02 10.14
CA ALA A 174 6.46 2.03 8.86
C ALA A 174 6.17 3.28 8.03
N VAL A 175 4.92 3.74 7.96
CA VAL A 175 4.56 4.94 7.18
C VAL A 175 5.18 6.22 7.75
N VAL A 176 5.35 6.30 9.07
CA VAL A 176 6.03 7.44 9.73
C VAL A 176 7.52 7.40 9.43
N GLU A 177 8.17 6.25 9.54
CA GLU A 177 9.59 6.11 9.20
C GLU A 177 9.86 6.43 7.72
N ILE A 178 8.95 6.03 6.82
CA ILE A 178 9.03 6.37 5.39
C ILE A 178 8.87 7.88 5.20
N ALA A 179 7.88 8.50 5.86
CA ALA A 179 7.65 9.93 5.77
C ALA A 179 8.87 10.72 6.26
N ASP A 180 9.44 10.36 7.41
CA ASP A 180 10.62 11.01 7.99
C ASP A 180 11.86 10.87 7.09
N ALA A 181 12.05 9.70 6.46
CA ALA A 181 13.13 9.46 5.51
C ALA A 181 12.98 10.33 4.25
N LEU A 182 11.78 10.39 3.66
CA LEU A 182 11.50 11.22 2.49
C LEU A 182 11.61 12.71 2.81
N ASP A 183 11.12 13.14 3.98
CA ASP A 183 11.20 14.53 4.45
C ASP A 183 12.66 14.98 4.67
N SER A 184 13.52 14.05 5.10
CA SER A 184 14.97 14.25 5.23
C SER A 184 15.70 14.28 3.88
N GLY A 185 15.00 14.06 2.76
CA GLY A 185 15.55 14.10 1.40
C GLY A 185 16.14 12.78 0.89
N ILE A 186 15.88 11.66 1.57
CA ILE A 186 16.26 10.33 1.07
C ILE A 186 15.34 9.97 -0.11
N GLU A 187 15.90 9.55 -1.23
CA GLU A 187 15.10 9.14 -2.37
C GLU A 187 14.35 7.83 -2.07
N ILE A 188 13.11 7.68 -2.56
CA ILE A 188 12.29 6.49 -2.28
C ILE A 188 12.96 5.16 -2.64
N LYS A 189 13.81 5.15 -3.67
CA LYS A 189 14.55 3.96 -4.13
C LYS A 189 15.63 3.50 -3.14
N ASP A 190 16.10 4.42 -2.28
CA ASP A 190 17.15 4.17 -1.30
C ASP A 190 16.56 3.76 0.06
N ILE A 191 15.23 3.87 0.24
CA ILE A 191 14.53 3.43 1.45
C ILE A 191 14.36 1.90 1.41
N THR A 192 15.38 1.18 1.86
CA THR A 192 15.45 -0.28 1.76
C THR A 192 15.47 -1.02 3.10
N TRP A 193 15.49 -0.33 4.24
CA TRP A 193 15.75 -0.92 5.56
C TRP A 193 14.52 -1.01 6.47
N ILE A 194 13.42 -0.32 6.14
CA ILE A 194 12.27 -0.17 7.03
C ILE A 194 11.52 -1.51 7.15
N PRO A 195 11.32 -2.07 8.36
CA PRO A 195 10.57 -3.31 8.53
C PRO A 195 9.10 -3.17 8.08
N GLY A 196 8.48 -4.28 7.71
CA GLY A 196 7.11 -4.27 7.17
C GLY A 196 7.02 -3.67 5.77
N THR A 197 8.14 -3.53 5.05
CA THR A 197 8.16 -3.02 3.68
C THR A 197 8.69 -4.04 2.67
N ALA A 198 8.34 -3.84 1.40
CA ALA A 198 8.93 -4.53 0.28
C ALA A 198 9.24 -3.54 -0.83
N TYR A 199 10.32 -3.79 -1.57
CA TYR A 199 10.77 -2.95 -2.68
C TYR A 199 11.34 -3.81 -3.82
N LYS A 200 11.42 -3.23 -5.02
CA LYS A 200 12.08 -3.86 -6.17
C LYS A 200 13.49 -3.30 -6.33
N THR A 201 14.42 -4.12 -6.78
CA THR A 201 15.81 -3.71 -7.04
C THR A 201 16.38 -4.46 -8.23
N THR A 202 17.45 -3.91 -8.80
CA THR A 202 18.28 -4.56 -9.82
C THR A 202 19.69 -4.89 -9.32
N SER A 203 19.95 -4.69 -8.02
CA SER A 203 21.23 -5.03 -7.40
C SER A 203 21.50 -6.53 -7.47
N SER A 204 22.77 -6.91 -7.55
CA SER A 204 23.13 -8.32 -7.54
C SER A 204 22.83 -8.96 -6.17
N LEU A 205 22.68 -10.28 -6.14
CA LEU A 205 22.48 -11.01 -4.87
C LEU A 205 23.67 -10.84 -3.91
N GLU A 206 24.89 -10.69 -4.45
CA GLU A 206 26.10 -10.42 -3.66
C GLU A 206 26.02 -9.04 -2.99
N ASP A 207 25.58 -8.02 -3.72
CA ASP A 207 25.35 -6.69 -3.17
C ASP A 207 24.28 -6.72 -2.07
N LEU A 208 23.16 -7.42 -2.32
CA LEU A 208 22.07 -7.54 -1.34
C LEU A 208 22.52 -8.26 -0.06
N SER A 209 23.33 -9.31 -0.17
CA SER A 209 23.89 -9.99 1.01
C SER A 209 24.85 -9.11 1.82
N SER A 210 25.47 -8.12 1.16
CA SER A 210 26.40 -7.17 1.78
C SER A 210 25.71 -5.95 2.36
N SER A 211 24.53 -5.57 1.84
CA SER A 211 23.72 -4.44 2.33
C SER A 211 23.04 -4.71 3.68
N PHE A 212 22.92 -5.98 4.10
CA PHE A 212 22.32 -6.36 5.38
C PHE A 212 23.30 -7.17 6.27
N PRO A 213 24.42 -6.58 6.72
CA PRO A 213 25.39 -7.30 7.55
C PRO A 213 24.74 -7.75 8.87
N GLY A 214 24.59 -9.06 9.03
CA GLY A 214 24.04 -9.69 10.24
C GLY A 214 22.54 -9.99 10.21
N GLN A 215 21.82 -9.70 9.12
CA GLN A 215 20.45 -10.19 8.93
C GLN A 215 20.45 -11.48 8.10
N ASP A 216 19.84 -12.53 8.63
CA ASP A 216 19.62 -13.75 7.86
C ASP A 216 18.69 -13.44 6.68
N THR A 217 19.17 -13.68 5.47
CA THR A 217 18.43 -13.49 4.23
C THR A 217 18.04 -14.85 3.65
N ILE A 218 16.82 -14.97 3.13
CA ILE A 218 16.34 -16.17 2.43
C ILE A 218 16.10 -15.84 0.97
N LEU A 219 16.84 -16.51 0.10
CA LEU A 219 16.59 -16.51 -1.33
C LEU A 219 15.43 -17.47 -1.65
N LEU A 220 14.34 -16.94 -2.18
CA LEU A 220 13.20 -17.72 -2.66
C LEU A 220 13.48 -18.25 -4.08
N PRO A 221 12.78 -19.31 -4.50
CA PRO A 221 12.82 -19.76 -5.90
C PRO A 221 12.42 -18.61 -6.84
N SER A 222 13.04 -18.57 -8.03
CA SER A 222 12.73 -17.53 -9.02
C SER A 222 11.28 -17.61 -9.52
N TRP A 223 10.78 -16.49 -10.04
CA TRP A 223 9.49 -16.43 -10.74
C TRP A 223 9.33 -17.54 -11.80
N GLU A 224 10.36 -17.76 -12.60
CA GLU A 224 10.35 -18.82 -13.62
C GLU A 224 10.18 -20.21 -12.99
N ALA A 225 10.92 -20.49 -11.91
CA ALA A 225 10.86 -21.78 -11.24
C ALA A 225 9.48 -22.04 -10.58
N VAL A 226 8.91 -21.03 -9.91
CA VAL A 226 7.56 -21.16 -9.31
C VAL A 226 6.48 -21.28 -10.37
N ASN A 227 6.62 -20.62 -11.52
CA ASN A 227 5.65 -20.66 -12.60
C ASN A 227 5.62 -22.01 -13.34
N HIS A 228 6.73 -22.76 -13.36
CA HIS A 228 6.81 -24.07 -14.02
C HIS A 228 6.50 -25.26 -13.10
N SER A 229 6.49 -25.08 -11.77
CA SER A 229 6.35 -26.18 -10.82
C SER A 229 5.45 -25.81 -9.64
N LYS A 230 4.28 -26.45 -9.57
CA LYS A 230 3.34 -26.32 -8.43
C LYS A 230 4.00 -26.69 -7.09
N LYS A 231 4.92 -27.65 -7.11
CA LYS A 231 5.68 -28.06 -5.92
C LYS A 231 6.62 -26.95 -5.46
N THR A 232 7.35 -26.34 -6.40
CA THR A 232 8.27 -25.23 -6.12
C THR A 232 7.52 -23.99 -5.63
N TYR A 233 6.35 -23.71 -6.21
CA TYR A 233 5.45 -22.68 -5.69
C TYR A 233 5.00 -22.98 -4.24
N ALA A 234 4.58 -24.21 -3.94
CA ALA A 234 4.18 -24.59 -2.58
C ALA A 234 5.33 -24.46 -1.56
N GLU A 235 6.55 -24.82 -1.97
CA GLU A 235 7.76 -24.64 -1.16
C GLU A 235 8.06 -23.15 -0.92
N SER A 236 8.00 -22.31 -1.97
CA SER A 236 8.14 -20.85 -1.85
C SER A 236 7.09 -20.25 -0.92
N PHE A 237 5.81 -20.58 -1.14
CA PHE A 237 4.71 -20.09 -0.31
C PHE A 237 4.86 -20.50 1.16
N ARG A 238 5.32 -21.73 1.44
CA ARG A 238 5.62 -22.17 2.81
C ARG A 238 6.73 -21.33 3.44
N LEU A 239 7.80 -21.03 2.71
CA LEU A 239 8.87 -20.15 3.21
C LEU A 239 8.34 -18.75 3.53
N GLN A 240 7.52 -18.17 2.65
CA GLN A 240 6.89 -16.87 2.90
C GLN A 240 6.01 -16.89 4.16
N TYR A 241 5.21 -17.94 4.33
CA TYR A 241 4.33 -18.10 5.50
C TYR A 241 5.13 -18.20 6.80
N LEU A 242 6.22 -18.98 6.81
CA LEU A 242 7.10 -19.13 7.98
C LEU A 242 7.88 -17.87 8.36
N ASN A 243 7.89 -16.85 7.51
CA ASN A 243 8.56 -15.56 7.74
C ASN A 243 7.56 -14.41 7.85
N SER A 244 6.30 -14.72 8.19
CA SER A 244 5.24 -13.70 8.34
C SER A 244 5.12 -13.14 9.76
N ASP A 245 5.86 -13.68 10.74
CA ASP A 245 5.92 -13.13 12.10
C ASP A 245 7.15 -12.23 12.32
N SER A 246 7.01 -11.21 13.17
CA SER A 246 8.06 -10.22 13.42
C SER A 246 9.24 -10.72 14.24
N HIS A 247 9.15 -11.91 14.86
CA HIS A 247 10.19 -12.42 15.75
C HIS A 247 11.19 -13.32 15.01
N ASN A 248 10.70 -14.15 14.08
CA ASN A 248 11.51 -15.08 13.30
C ASN A 248 11.64 -14.65 11.83
N GLY A 249 10.87 -13.64 11.41
CA GLY A 249 10.85 -13.14 10.04
C GLY A 249 12.23 -12.68 9.58
N LYS A 250 12.64 -13.21 8.43
CA LYS A 250 13.89 -12.89 7.75
C LYS A 250 13.62 -12.07 6.51
N THR A 251 14.65 -11.41 6.01
CA THR A 251 14.58 -10.72 4.72
C THR A 251 14.41 -11.76 3.61
N LEU A 252 13.35 -11.64 2.83
CA LEU A 252 13.08 -12.54 1.71
C LEU A 252 13.46 -11.86 0.40
N ILE A 253 14.14 -12.58 -0.48
CA ILE A 253 14.49 -12.10 -1.82
C ILE A 253 13.88 -13.05 -2.84
N GLU A 254 13.00 -12.54 -3.69
CA GLU A 254 12.42 -13.30 -4.80
C GLU A 254 12.95 -12.79 -6.15
N PRO A 255 13.73 -13.60 -6.88
CA PRO A 255 14.24 -13.24 -8.20
C PRO A 255 13.14 -13.27 -9.27
N TYR A 256 13.17 -12.29 -10.16
CA TYR A 256 12.34 -12.15 -11.35
C TYR A 256 13.21 -12.00 -12.61
N ASP A 257 12.56 -12.01 -13.77
CA ASP A 257 13.22 -11.80 -15.05
C ASP A 257 13.90 -10.42 -15.12
N ASN A 258 14.83 -10.25 -16.07
CA ASN A 258 15.55 -9.00 -16.35
C ASN A 258 16.40 -8.48 -15.17
N ASN A 259 16.96 -9.39 -14.38
CA ASN A 259 17.80 -9.05 -13.22
C ASN A 259 17.06 -8.17 -12.19
N ILE A 260 15.75 -8.35 -12.07
CA ILE A 260 14.92 -7.71 -11.06
C ILE A 260 14.76 -8.67 -9.89
N ALA A 261 14.83 -8.16 -8.67
CA ALA A 261 14.43 -8.88 -7.47
C ALA A 261 13.41 -8.06 -6.68
N VAL A 262 12.48 -8.75 -6.01
CA VAL A 262 11.66 -8.14 -4.97
C VAL A 262 12.23 -8.56 -3.63
N VAL A 263 12.55 -7.57 -2.79
CA VAL A 263 13.04 -7.76 -1.44
C VAL A 263 11.91 -7.42 -0.48
N VAL A 264 11.67 -8.30 0.48
CA VAL A 264 10.69 -8.11 1.56
C VAL A 264 11.46 -8.07 2.86
N ASN A 265 11.48 -6.89 3.49
CA ASN A 265 12.06 -6.71 4.82
C ASN A 265 11.26 -7.49 5.86
N PRO A 266 11.85 -7.88 7.00
CA PRO A 266 11.14 -8.55 8.09
C PRO A 266 9.87 -7.79 8.52
N PRO A 267 8.83 -8.47 9.02
CA PRO A 267 7.59 -7.80 9.42
C PRO A 267 7.83 -6.75 10.52
N MET A 268 7.07 -5.67 10.49
CA MET A 268 7.12 -4.65 11.54
C MET A 268 6.79 -5.29 12.90
N PRO A 269 7.54 -5.00 13.97
CA PRO A 269 7.17 -5.41 15.31
C PRO A 269 5.76 -4.92 15.65
N PRO A 270 4.97 -5.71 16.41
CA PRO A 270 3.64 -5.30 16.82
C PRO A 270 3.69 -3.99 17.61
N LEU A 271 2.60 -3.24 17.55
CA LEU A 271 2.42 -2.06 18.39
C LEU A 271 2.43 -2.44 19.87
N GLU A 272 3.07 -1.61 20.70
CA GLU A 272 2.96 -1.73 22.14
C GLU A 272 1.63 -1.14 22.63
N THR A 273 1.25 -1.44 23.88
CA THR A 273 -0.02 -0.93 24.44
C THR A 273 -0.13 0.59 24.36
N LEU A 274 0.94 1.32 24.66
CA LEU A 274 0.95 2.78 24.58
C LEU A 274 0.79 3.27 23.15
N ASP A 275 1.44 2.62 22.18
CA ASP A 275 1.27 2.97 20.76
C ASP A 275 -0.20 2.80 20.34
N LEU A 276 -0.85 1.72 20.76
CA LEU A 276 -2.26 1.47 20.48
C LEU A 276 -3.14 2.54 21.13
N ASP A 277 -2.93 2.85 22.41
CA ASP A 277 -3.72 3.87 23.09
C ASP A 277 -3.59 5.23 22.39
N ASP A 278 -2.37 5.63 22.01
CA ASP A 278 -2.11 6.89 21.31
C ASP A 278 -2.81 6.93 19.95
N ILE A 279 -2.72 5.86 19.15
CA ILE A 279 -3.30 5.78 17.80
C ILE A 279 -4.83 5.79 17.84
N TYR A 280 -5.44 5.08 18.78
CA TYR A 280 -6.90 4.98 18.87
C TYR A 280 -7.53 6.19 19.60
N GLN A 281 -6.73 7.01 20.28
CA GLN A 281 -7.16 8.29 20.87
C GLN A 281 -6.99 9.49 19.91
N LEU A 282 -6.44 9.28 18.72
CA LEU A 282 -6.33 10.34 17.71
C LEU A 282 -7.71 10.96 17.38
N PRO A 283 -7.74 12.22 16.90
CA PRO A 283 -8.97 12.98 16.72
C PRO A 283 -9.76 12.57 15.47
N TYR A 284 -10.29 11.35 15.45
CA TYR A 284 -11.22 10.86 14.43
C TYR A 284 -12.59 11.56 14.57
N GLU A 285 -13.24 11.89 13.46
CA GLU A 285 -14.62 12.39 13.43
C GLU A 285 -15.62 11.28 13.81
N GLY A 286 -15.26 10.02 13.59
CA GLY A 286 -16.10 8.85 13.86
C GLY A 286 -17.29 8.73 12.91
N ASN A 287 -17.24 9.37 11.75
CA ASN A 287 -18.34 9.40 10.78
C ASN A 287 -17.84 9.40 9.32
N TRP A 288 -18.74 9.20 8.36
CA TRP A 288 -18.46 9.41 6.94
C TRP A 288 -18.35 10.90 6.61
N HIS A 289 -17.60 11.23 5.56
CA HIS A 289 -17.43 12.61 5.12
C HIS A 289 -18.78 13.21 4.63
N PRO A 290 -19.12 14.46 4.98
CA PRO A 290 -20.37 15.12 4.54
C PRO A 290 -20.51 15.34 3.03
N MET A 291 -19.51 14.97 2.23
CA MET A 291 -19.58 15.08 0.75
C MET A 291 -20.56 14.08 0.13
N TYR A 292 -21.04 13.13 0.92
CA TYR A 292 -21.97 12.08 0.52
C TYR A 292 -23.43 12.40 0.88
N GLU A 293 -23.69 13.58 1.45
CA GLU A 293 -25.03 14.07 1.84
C GLU A 293 -25.66 14.96 0.76
#